data_AF-A0A533UU78-F1
#
_entry.id   AF-A0A533UU78-F1
#
_cell.length_a   1.000
_cell.length_b   1.000
_cell.length_c   1.000
_cell.angle_alpha   90.00
_cell.angle_beta   90.00
_cell.angle_gamma   90.00
#
_symmetry.space_group_name_H-M   'P 1'
#
loop_
_entity.id
_entity.type
_entity.pdbx_description
1 polymer ?
#
loop_
_entity_poly.entity_id
_entity_poly.type
_entity_poly.pdbx_seq_one_letter_code
_entity_poly.pdbx_strand_id
1 'polypeptide(L)'
;MNSIKSADIGRKKKKVSKRIFKTSLALVLIVFAFTMSSQSSFFQIIKPAEAAGLTHVSVVPTTGIVNQRTTYDIFLRTATTATIRAIEITFPPSFDITHATQLIEREGIRSGSLSSSGSTLKYTVFNPVRVSADTTIRLEIASIVAGNPGTFKVSISTLRGNGQIDGPTSSSFFSIKDIGTNDIAANSITGSKITDNSITGSKITDNSVTGSKITDNSITGQDLSTGFTIRKTLHDDTIGHAHGWNPDTSTRAFGILDSDISGSSSSEFVSVMVRSGNPVFCAAASGDTGVFGVYCDSPPGNSAELNYIITKLPAHDDVASPLSASTSESAPSSASPSLSSSPQTPALPDIASINRQDDSASEFP
;
A
#
# COMPACT_ATOMS: atom_id res chain seq x y z
N MET A 1 -4.50 53.14 44.92
CA MET A 1 -4.67 52.53 43.58
C MET A 1 -3.35 51.90 43.16
N ASN A 2 -3.43 50.65 42.70
CA ASN A 2 -2.46 49.78 42.01
C ASN A 2 -1.23 50.48 41.39
N SER A 3 -0.04 49.88 41.20
CA SER A 3 0.38 48.49 41.13
C SER A 3 1.91 48.43 41.17
N ILE A 4 2.44 47.34 41.72
CA ILE A 4 3.61 46.53 41.31
C ILE A 4 4.76 47.25 40.56
N LYS A 5 5.98 47.18 41.12
CA LYS A 5 7.23 47.17 40.34
C LYS A 5 8.22 46.13 40.88
N SER A 6 8.94 45.59 39.91
CA SER A 6 9.76 44.38 39.89
C SER A 6 11.17 44.56 40.45
N ALA A 7 11.79 43.41 40.74
CA ALA A 7 13.22 43.10 40.82
C ALA A 7 14.04 43.68 41.99
N ASP A 8 14.73 42.82 42.75
CA ASP A 8 16.17 42.65 42.52
C ASP A 8 16.74 41.38 43.22
N ILE A 9 17.79 40.88 42.59
CA ILE A 9 18.55 39.66 42.80
C ILE A 9 19.46 39.74 44.02
N GLY A 10 19.59 38.60 44.69
CA GLY A 10 20.30 38.47 45.96
C GLY A 10 21.81 38.64 45.88
N ARG A 11 22.39 39.08 47.01
CA ARG A 11 23.79 38.79 47.34
C ARG A 11 24.09 38.94 48.84
N LYS A 12 24.85 37.94 49.32
CA LYS A 12 25.83 37.94 50.42
C LYS A 12 25.41 37.45 51.82
N LYS A 13 25.88 36.23 52.10
CA LYS A 13 26.78 35.82 53.20
C LYS A 13 26.44 36.31 54.62
N LYS A 14 26.21 35.36 55.55
CA LYS A 14 26.94 35.32 56.83
C LYS A 14 26.69 34.05 57.67
N LYS A 15 27.83 33.52 58.14
CA LYS A 15 28.11 32.94 59.47
C LYS A 15 27.42 31.64 59.89
N VAL A 16 28.15 30.54 59.69
CA VAL A 16 28.05 29.29 60.44
C VAL A 16 29.06 29.32 61.59
N SER A 17 28.60 29.03 62.82
CA SER A 17 29.35 28.67 64.06
C SER A 17 28.34 28.73 65.22
N LYS A 18 28.21 27.83 66.21
CA LYS A 18 29.03 26.75 66.78
C LYS A 18 28.16 26.00 67.81
N ARG A 19 28.47 24.72 68.10
CA ARG A 19 28.67 24.07 69.44
C ARG A 19 28.35 22.56 69.34
N ILE A 20 29.04 21.57 69.94
CA ILE A 20 30.27 21.40 70.74
C ILE A 20 30.53 19.86 70.86
N PHE A 21 31.80 19.43 70.79
CA PHE A 21 32.49 18.22 71.35
C PHE A 21 31.93 16.79 71.15
N LYS A 22 32.59 15.92 70.34
CA LYS A 22 33.80 15.07 70.60
C LYS A 22 33.62 13.95 71.64
N THR A 23 33.66 12.69 71.17
CA THR A 23 34.70 11.69 71.50
C THR A 23 34.57 10.45 70.59
N SER A 24 35.72 9.91 70.23
CA SER A 24 36.00 8.82 69.28
C SER A 24 36.58 7.65 70.07
N LEU A 25 36.43 6.38 69.62
CA LEU A 25 37.53 5.44 69.33
C LEU A 25 37.01 4.00 69.13
N ALA A 26 37.52 3.34 68.09
CA ALA A 26 37.21 1.99 67.62
C ALA A 26 37.94 0.87 68.39
N LEU A 27 37.44 -0.37 68.33
CA LEU A 27 38.28 -1.57 68.42
C LEU A 27 37.63 -2.84 67.83
N VAL A 28 38.50 -3.62 67.17
CA VAL A 28 38.36 -4.89 66.44
C VAL A 28 38.19 -6.11 67.36
N LEU A 29 37.42 -7.14 66.97
CA LEU A 29 37.37 -8.47 67.61
C LEU A 29 36.88 -9.51 66.56
N ILE A 30 37.78 -10.26 65.89
CA ILE A 30 38.34 -11.59 66.19
C ILE A 30 37.32 -12.75 66.17
N VAL A 31 37.55 -13.66 65.21
CA VAL A 31 36.94 -14.99 65.03
C VAL A 31 37.57 -15.97 66.03
N PHE A 32 36.79 -16.72 66.81
CA PHE A 32 37.16 -18.07 67.28
C PHE A 32 35.92 -18.89 67.68
N ALA A 33 35.94 -20.16 67.29
CA ALA A 33 34.84 -21.12 67.33
C ALA A 33 34.44 -21.55 68.75
N PHE A 34 33.14 -21.78 68.96
CA PHE A 34 32.63 -22.72 69.96
C PHE A 34 31.56 -23.61 69.33
N THR A 35 31.89 -24.89 69.21
CA THR A 35 30.97 -25.98 68.91
C THR A 35 30.08 -26.25 70.11
N MET A 36 28.75 -26.19 69.97
CA MET A 36 27.80 -27.06 70.67
C MET A 36 26.43 -27.03 69.97
N SER A 37 26.17 -28.15 69.27
CA SER A 37 24.89 -28.88 69.19
C SER A 37 23.55 -28.12 69.28
N SER A 38 22.91 -28.04 68.11
CA SER A 38 21.52 -28.47 67.82
C SER A 38 20.37 -27.91 68.66
N GLN A 39 19.68 -26.91 68.11
CA GLN A 39 18.25 -26.98 67.79
C GLN A 39 17.99 -25.98 66.66
N SER A 40 17.99 -26.48 65.42
CA SER A 40 17.68 -25.69 64.23
C SER A 40 16.18 -25.48 64.17
N SER A 41 15.68 -24.31 64.58
CA SER A 41 14.37 -23.86 64.14
C SER A 41 14.46 -23.53 62.64
N PHE A 42 14.27 -24.55 61.82
CA PHE A 42 14.00 -24.41 60.39
C PHE A 42 12.68 -23.66 60.24
N PHE A 43 12.73 -22.33 60.17
CA PHE A 43 11.71 -21.60 59.41
C PHE A 43 11.90 -22.00 57.95
N GLN A 44 11.22 -23.07 57.53
CA GLN A 44 10.97 -23.25 56.11
C GLN A 44 10.17 -22.03 55.65
N ILE A 45 10.81 -21.17 54.85
CA ILE A 45 10.09 -20.33 53.92
C ILE A 45 9.40 -21.32 52.99
N ILE A 46 8.15 -21.66 53.29
CA ILE A 46 7.29 -22.39 52.37
C ILE A 46 7.15 -21.45 51.18
N LYS A 47 7.90 -21.72 50.11
CA LYS A 47 7.62 -21.14 48.80
C LYS A 47 6.13 -21.41 48.56
N PRO A 48 5.30 -20.39 48.24
CA PRO A 48 3.90 -20.65 47.93
C PRO A 48 3.87 -21.76 46.88
N ALA A 49 3.10 -22.82 47.15
CA ALA A 49 2.96 -23.93 46.23
C ALA A 49 2.61 -23.36 44.85
N GLU A 50 3.56 -23.46 43.93
CA GLU A 50 3.41 -22.91 42.59
C GLU A 50 2.23 -23.64 41.94
N ALA A 51 1.23 -22.89 41.49
CA ALA A 51 0.05 -23.46 40.84
C ALA A 51 0.54 -24.36 39.67
N ALA A 52 0.02 -25.58 39.58
CA ALA A 52 0.42 -26.48 38.51
C ALA A 52 0.04 -25.88 37.14
N GLY A 53 0.86 -26.05 36.11
CA GLY A 53 0.45 -25.68 34.76
C GLY A 53 -0.73 -26.56 34.30
N LEU A 54 -1.67 -26.00 33.54
CA LEU A 54 -2.69 -26.78 32.85
C LEU A 54 -2.01 -27.83 31.97
N THR A 55 -2.52 -29.07 31.92
CA THR A 55 -1.86 -30.18 31.22
C THR A 55 -2.02 -30.10 29.70
N HIS A 56 -3.03 -29.38 29.23
CA HIS A 56 -3.24 -29.07 27.81
C HIS A 56 -3.99 -27.74 27.68
N VAL A 57 -3.56 -26.88 26.74
CA VAL A 57 -4.27 -25.66 26.36
C VAL A 57 -4.21 -25.49 24.85
N SER A 58 -5.37 -25.38 24.20
CA SER A 58 -5.48 -25.12 22.76
C SER A 58 -6.58 -24.11 22.49
N VAL A 59 -6.35 -23.23 21.52
CA VAL A 59 -7.29 -22.21 21.10
C VAL A 59 -7.43 -22.28 19.59
N VAL A 60 -8.67 -22.45 19.11
CA VAL A 60 -8.98 -22.63 17.69
C VAL A 60 -10.03 -21.59 17.29
N PRO A 61 -9.69 -20.60 16.44
CA PRO A 61 -10.68 -19.69 15.89
C PRO A 61 -11.50 -20.35 14.77
N THR A 62 -12.76 -19.96 14.62
CA THR A 62 -13.61 -20.40 13.49
C THR A 62 -13.17 -19.82 12.15
N THR A 63 -12.48 -18.68 12.16
CA THR A 63 -11.82 -18.09 11.00
C THR A 63 -10.50 -17.46 11.42
N GLY A 64 -9.46 -17.64 10.61
CA GLY A 64 -8.15 -17.04 10.86
C GLY A 64 -7.98 -15.66 10.25
N ILE A 65 -9.05 -14.86 10.06
CA ILE A 65 -8.96 -13.60 9.30
C ILE A 65 -8.95 -12.40 10.23
N VAL A 66 -8.06 -11.43 9.95
CA VAL A 66 -7.99 -10.15 10.67
C VAL A 66 -9.30 -9.35 10.57
N ASN A 67 -9.56 -8.52 11.58
CA ASN A 67 -10.67 -7.56 11.61
C ASN A 67 -12.07 -8.17 11.41
N GLN A 68 -12.21 -9.48 11.66
CA GLN A 68 -13.50 -10.17 11.68
C GLN A 68 -13.90 -10.57 13.09
N ARG A 69 -15.20 -10.44 13.40
CA ARG A 69 -15.77 -11.01 14.62
C ARG A 69 -15.74 -12.52 14.52
N THR A 70 -14.91 -13.13 15.35
CA THR A 70 -14.58 -14.54 15.28
C THR A 70 -14.99 -15.24 16.56
N THR A 71 -15.40 -16.50 16.43
CA THR A 71 -15.66 -17.37 17.58
C THR A 71 -14.42 -18.21 17.86
N TYR A 72 -14.02 -18.30 19.12
CA TYR A 72 -12.86 -19.04 19.57
C TYR A 72 -13.31 -20.23 20.42
N ASP A 73 -12.93 -21.42 19.98
CA ASP A 73 -13.01 -22.64 20.77
C ASP A 73 -11.75 -22.78 21.61
N ILE A 74 -11.93 -22.77 22.93
CA ILE A 74 -10.86 -22.82 23.92
C ILE A 74 -10.98 -24.15 24.67
N PHE A 75 -9.93 -24.96 24.56
CA PHE A 75 -9.80 -26.24 25.24
C PHE A 75 -8.72 -26.13 26.30
N LEU A 76 -9.05 -26.53 27.52
CA LEU A 76 -8.06 -26.68 28.58
C LEU A 76 -8.28 -27.99 29.33
N ARG A 77 -7.20 -28.54 29.88
CA ARG A 77 -7.26 -29.71 30.75
C ARG A 77 -6.67 -29.38 32.10
N THR A 78 -7.46 -29.61 33.15
CA THR A 78 -7.07 -29.31 34.54
C THR A 78 -5.88 -30.18 34.96
N ALA A 79 -4.99 -29.63 35.78
CA ALA A 79 -3.90 -30.38 36.39
C ALA A 79 -4.20 -30.73 37.85
N THR A 80 -4.94 -29.84 38.53
CA THR A 80 -5.25 -29.99 39.94
C THR A 80 -6.74 -30.27 40.15
N THR A 81 -7.04 -31.24 41.01
CA THR A 81 -8.42 -31.47 41.47
C THR A 81 -8.83 -30.35 42.43
N ALA A 82 -9.72 -29.45 42.01
CA ALA A 82 -10.15 -28.32 42.83
C ALA A 82 -11.52 -27.76 42.40
N THR A 83 -12.11 -26.91 43.23
CA THR A 83 -13.34 -26.17 42.88
C THR A 83 -12.99 -24.93 42.06
N ILE A 84 -13.28 -24.96 40.77
CA ILE A 84 -13.02 -23.85 39.85
C ILE A 84 -14.16 -22.85 39.96
N ARG A 85 -13.84 -21.62 40.37
CA ARG A 85 -14.80 -20.49 40.46
C ARG A 85 -14.72 -19.57 39.27
N ALA A 86 -13.53 -19.41 38.69
CA ALA A 86 -13.35 -18.58 37.52
C ALA A 86 -12.22 -19.10 36.63
N ILE A 87 -12.25 -18.68 35.37
CA ILE A 87 -11.19 -18.93 34.39
C ILE A 87 -10.82 -17.57 33.79
N GLU A 88 -9.55 -17.22 33.86
CA GLU A 88 -9.00 -16.02 33.24
C GLU A 88 -8.27 -16.40 31.96
N ILE A 89 -8.59 -15.68 30.88
CA ILE A 89 -8.14 -15.94 29.52
C ILE A 89 -7.58 -14.62 29.00
N THR A 90 -6.26 -14.51 28.91
CA THR A 90 -5.56 -13.30 28.49
C THR A 90 -5.13 -13.43 27.03
N PHE A 91 -5.76 -12.64 26.18
CA PHE A 91 -5.39 -12.49 24.77
C PHE A 91 -4.24 -11.50 24.61
N PRO A 92 -3.47 -11.57 23.51
CA PRO A 92 -2.51 -10.53 23.16
C PRO A 92 -3.19 -9.15 22.98
N PRO A 93 -2.48 -8.03 23.19
CA PRO A 93 -3.06 -6.69 23.10
C PRO A 93 -3.66 -6.31 21.74
N SER A 94 -3.29 -7.01 20.66
CA SER A 94 -3.84 -6.79 19.32
C SER A 94 -5.27 -7.35 19.15
N PHE A 95 -5.83 -8.02 20.15
CA PHE A 95 -7.18 -8.58 20.11
C PHE A 95 -8.16 -7.64 20.81
N ASP A 96 -9.18 -7.21 20.09
CA ASP A 96 -10.34 -6.55 20.69
C ASP A 96 -11.29 -7.63 21.25
N ILE A 97 -11.40 -7.63 22.59
CA ILE A 97 -12.27 -8.50 23.36
C ILE A 97 -13.43 -7.74 24.02
N THR A 98 -13.56 -6.43 23.78
CA THR A 98 -14.57 -5.57 24.44
C THR A 98 -15.99 -6.00 24.11
N HIS A 99 -16.17 -6.55 22.91
CA HIS A 99 -17.44 -7.06 22.40
C HIS A 99 -17.55 -8.58 22.51
N ALA A 100 -16.67 -9.25 23.26
CA ALA A 100 -16.76 -10.70 23.43
C ALA A 100 -18.10 -11.07 24.07
N THR A 101 -18.88 -11.89 23.37
CA THR A 101 -20.23 -12.29 23.76
C THR A 101 -20.42 -13.78 23.59
N GLN A 102 -21.55 -14.29 24.09
CA GLN A 102 -22.00 -15.67 23.91
C GLN A 102 -20.95 -16.68 24.32
N LEU A 103 -20.98 -17.04 25.60
CA LEU A 103 -20.26 -18.22 26.06
C LEU A 103 -21.16 -19.44 25.95
N ILE A 104 -20.72 -20.43 25.18
CA ILE A 104 -21.29 -21.79 25.26
C ILE A 104 -20.26 -22.66 25.95
N GLU A 105 -20.61 -23.08 27.16
CA GLU A 105 -19.89 -24.14 27.83
C GLU A 105 -20.38 -25.47 27.27
N ARG A 106 -19.48 -26.25 26.70
CA ARG A 106 -19.83 -27.55 26.11
C ARG A 106 -19.44 -28.72 27.00
N GLU A 107 -18.46 -28.53 27.88
CA GLU A 107 -17.95 -29.59 28.73
C GLU A 107 -17.17 -29.02 29.94
N GLY A 108 -17.33 -29.63 31.10
CA GLY A 108 -16.33 -29.63 32.17
C GLY A 108 -16.52 -28.65 33.34
N ILE A 109 -17.40 -27.65 33.24
CA ILE A 109 -17.78 -26.75 34.35
C ILE A 109 -19.31 -26.56 34.42
N ARG A 110 -19.82 -25.48 35.02
CA ARG A 110 -21.25 -25.13 34.99
C ARG A 110 -21.38 -23.74 34.41
N SER A 111 -22.58 -23.41 33.94
CA SER A 111 -22.96 -22.08 33.45
C SER A 111 -22.48 -20.94 34.36
N GLY A 112 -22.23 -19.79 33.74
CA GLY A 112 -21.62 -18.64 34.38
C GLY A 112 -21.74 -17.38 33.54
N SER A 113 -21.06 -16.32 33.97
CA SER A 113 -21.00 -15.03 33.28
C SER A 113 -19.60 -14.76 32.73
N LEU A 114 -19.53 -14.16 31.54
CA LEU A 114 -18.29 -13.66 30.96
C LEU A 114 -18.18 -12.14 31.21
N SER A 115 -17.01 -11.69 31.66
CA SER A 115 -16.67 -10.27 31.72
C SER A 115 -15.31 -10.02 31.08
N SER A 116 -15.07 -8.81 30.61
CA SER A 116 -13.81 -8.38 29.99
C SER A 116 -13.17 -7.25 30.79
N SER A 117 -11.85 -7.30 30.97
CA SER A 117 -11.06 -6.20 31.52
C SER A 117 -9.69 -6.15 30.84
N GLY A 118 -9.38 -5.05 30.17
CA GLY A 118 -8.17 -4.95 29.34
C GLY A 118 -8.14 -6.03 28.26
N SER A 119 -7.09 -6.85 28.26
CA SER A 119 -6.93 -8.00 27.34
C SER A 119 -7.33 -9.34 27.98
N THR A 120 -7.95 -9.32 29.16
CA THR A 120 -8.35 -10.52 29.89
C THR A 120 -9.85 -10.68 29.90
N LEU A 121 -10.32 -11.82 29.42
CA LEU A 121 -11.66 -12.32 29.67
C LEU A 121 -11.67 -13.13 30.96
N LYS A 122 -12.69 -12.90 31.80
CA LYS A 122 -12.92 -13.65 33.02
C LYS A 122 -14.27 -14.33 32.93
N TYR A 123 -14.25 -15.66 32.88
CA TYR A 123 -15.44 -16.46 33.06
C TYR A 123 -15.65 -16.76 34.54
N THR A 124 -16.81 -16.40 35.10
CA THR A 124 -17.17 -16.65 36.50
C THR A 124 -18.31 -17.65 36.58
N VAL A 125 -18.10 -18.77 37.28
CA VAL A 125 -19.06 -19.88 37.40
C VAL A 125 -20.11 -19.56 38.47
N PHE A 126 -21.40 -19.64 38.14
CA PHE A 126 -22.47 -19.27 39.10
C PHE A 126 -22.60 -20.24 40.28
N ASN A 127 -22.37 -21.54 40.05
CA ASN A 127 -22.44 -22.58 41.08
C ASN A 127 -21.20 -23.50 41.01
N PRO A 128 -20.03 -23.08 41.54
CA PRO A 128 -18.77 -23.80 41.38
C PRO A 128 -18.81 -25.25 41.92
N VAL A 129 -18.39 -26.21 41.10
CA VAL A 129 -18.25 -27.63 41.47
C VAL A 129 -16.78 -28.01 41.55
N ARG A 130 -16.46 -29.04 42.34
CA ARG A 130 -15.12 -29.65 42.36
C ARG A 130 -14.88 -30.39 41.05
N VAL A 131 -13.90 -29.94 40.28
CA VAL A 131 -13.45 -30.55 39.03
C VAL A 131 -12.22 -31.41 39.33
N SER A 132 -12.19 -32.64 38.83
CA SER A 132 -11.04 -33.53 38.98
C SER A 132 -9.88 -33.05 38.12
N ALA A 133 -8.65 -33.43 38.50
CA ALA A 133 -7.50 -33.33 37.60
C ALA A 133 -7.80 -34.10 36.30
N ASP A 134 -7.14 -33.71 35.22
CA ASP A 134 -7.27 -34.31 33.90
C ASP A 134 -8.66 -34.16 33.25
N THR A 135 -9.50 -33.26 33.76
CA THR A 135 -10.82 -32.94 33.16
C THR A 135 -10.65 -31.93 32.05
N THR A 136 -11.20 -32.24 30.86
CA THR A 136 -11.27 -31.31 29.75
C THR A 136 -12.42 -30.33 29.96
N ILE A 137 -12.13 -29.05 29.73
CA ILE A 137 -13.10 -27.96 29.73
C ILE A 137 -13.07 -27.32 28.35
N ARG A 138 -14.25 -27.14 27.73
CA ARG A 138 -14.41 -26.44 26.45
C ARG A 138 -15.29 -25.21 26.61
N LEU A 139 -14.73 -24.07 26.21
CA LEU A 139 -15.40 -22.77 26.16
C LEU A 139 -15.44 -22.28 24.72
N GLU A 140 -16.62 -21.92 24.24
CA GLU A 140 -16.81 -21.27 22.95
C GLU A 140 -17.16 -19.80 23.21
N ILE A 141 -16.30 -18.86 22.78
CA ILE A 141 -16.46 -17.42 23.01
C ILE A 141 -16.55 -16.70 21.67
N ALA A 142 -17.64 -15.97 21.43
CA ALA A 142 -17.87 -15.26 20.18
C ALA A 142 -17.40 -13.79 20.24
N SER A 143 -17.40 -13.15 19.06
CA SER A 143 -17.21 -11.70 18.88
C SER A 143 -15.84 -11.16 19.34
N ILE A 144 -14.79 -11.97 19.26
CA ILE A 144 -13.40 -11.51 19.46
C ILE A 144 -12.82 -11.13 18.10
N VAL A 145 -12.13 -9.99 18.02
CA VAL A 145 -11.55 -9.48 16.77
C VAL A 145 -10.02 -9.42 16.89
N ALA A 146 -9.30 -10.07 15.99
CA ALA A 146 -7.85 -9.94 15.88
C ALA A 146 -7.51 -8.75 14.97
N GLY A 147 -6.80 -7.75 15.49
CA GLY A 147 -6.49 -6.52 14.76
C GLY A 147 -5.35 -6.64 13.75
N ASN A 148 -4.46 -7.62 13.93
CA ASN A 148 -3.25 -7.79 13.11
C ASN A 148 -3.05 -9.25 12.70
N PRO A 149 -2.43 -9.51 11.53
CA PRO A 149 -2.02 -10.84 11.14
C PRO A 149 -0.83 -11.29 11.99
N GLY A 150 -0.64 -12.61 12.11
CA GLY A 150 0.47 -13.19 12.85
C GLY A 150 0.15 -14.54 13.45
N THR A 151 1.08 -15.03 14.27
CA THR A 151 0.91 -16.26 15.05
C THR A 151 0.84 -15.90 16.52
N PHE A 152 -0.19 -16.37 17.21
CA PHE A 152 -0.54 -15.93 18.56
C PHE A 152 -0.68 -17.10 19.53
N LYS A 153 -0.62 -16.75 20.81
CA LYS A 153 -0.94 -17.62 21.95
C LYS A 153 -1.85 -16.86 22.90
N VAL A 154 -2.68 -17.59 23.63
CA VAL A 154 -3.52 -17.08 24.71
C VAL A 154 -3.03 -17.71 26.01
N SER A 155 -2.97 -16.92 27.08
CA SER A 155 -2.60 -17.40 28.41
C SER A 155 -3.86 -17.69 29.23
N ILE A 156 -3.92 -18.85 29.89
CA ILE A 156 -5.11 -19.28 30.65
C ILE A 156 -4.75 -19.69 32.07
N SER A 157 -5.56 -19.26 33.04
CA SER A 157 -5.50 -19.68 34.44
C SER A 157 -6.87 -20.10 34.95
N THR A 158 -6.93 -21.14 35.79
CA THR A 158 -8.13 -21.51 36.55
C THR A 158 -8.00 -20.98 37.99
N LEU A 159 -9.10 -20.54 38.59
CA LEU A 159 -9.08 -19.81 39.86
C LEU A 159 -10.08 -20.38 40.87
N ARG A 160 -9.69 -20.38 42.15
CA ARG A 160 -10.55 -20.74 43.31
C ARG A 160 -11.28 -19.51 43.91
N GLY A 161 -11.21 -18.37 43.23
CA GLY A 161 -11.55 -17.04 43.73
C GLY A 161 -10.54 -16.05 43.18
N ASN A 162 -9.79 -15.37 44.05
CA ASN A 162 -8.64 -14.57 43.64
C ASN A 162 -7.31 -15.36 43.62
N GLY A 163 -7.34 -16.63 44.06
CA GLY A 163 -6.17 -17.52 44.06
C GLY A 163 -6.17 -18.45 42.85
N GLN A 164 -5.01 -18.61 42.22
CA GLN A 164 -4.79 -19.50 41.09
C GLN A 164 -4.75 -20.97 41.51
N ILE A 165 -5.40 -21.83 40.72
CA ILE A 165 -5.42 -23.30 40.88
C ILE A 165 -4.41 -23.89 39.90
N ASP A 166 -4.63 -23.67 38.61
CA ASP A 166 -3.75 -24.06 37.53
C ASP A 166 -3.40 -22.85 36.64
N GLY A 167 -2.27 -22.91 35.95
CA GLY A 167 -1.78 -21.87 35.05
C GLY A 167 -0.87 -20.84 35.74
N PRO A 168 -0.57 -19.69 35.09
CA PRO A 168 -0.91 -19.38 33.70
C PRO A 168 -0.24 -20.36 32.74
N THR A 169 -0.98 -20.87 31.78
CA THR A 169 -0.46 -21.76 30.74
C THR A 169 -0.79 -21.19 29.38
N SER A 170 0.23 -21.07 28.54
CA SER A 170 0.06 -20.60 27.17
C SER A 170 -0.53 -21.71 26.29
N SER A 171 -1.44 -21.34 25.41
CA SER A 171 -1.99 -22.23 24.38
C SER A 171 -0.92 -22.69 23.39
N SER A 172 -1.29 -23.71 22.61
CA SER A 172 -0.72 -23.93 21.28
C SER A 172 -0.83 -22.66 20.41
N PHE A 173 0.05 -22.56 19.42
CA PHE A 173 -0.01 -21.46 18.45
C PHE A 173 -1.24 -21.59 17.55
N PHE A 174 -1.87 -20.46 17.26
CA PHE A 174 -2.86 -20.33 16.17
C PHE A 174 -2.50 -19.12 15.32
N SER A 175 -2.94 -19.13 14.05
CA SER A 175 -2.56 -18.12 13.08
C SER A 175 -3.75 -17.27 12.66
N ILE A 176 -3.52 -15.97 12.54
CA ILE A 176 -4.41 -15.00 11.91
C ILE A 176 -3.67 -14.47 10.68
N LYS A 177 -4.37 -14.34 9.56
CA LYS A 177 -3.84 -13.89 8.27
C LYS A 177 -4.67 -12.72 7.73
N ASP A 178 -4.03 -11.96 6.86
CA ASP A 178 -4.75 -11.00 6.02
C ASP A 178 -5.59 -11.70 4.96
N ILE A 179 -6.54 -10.95 4.39
CA ILE A 179 -7.29 -11.38 3.22
C ILE A 179 -6.34 -11.39 2.02
N GLY A 180 -6.07 -12.56 1.47
CA GLY A 180 -5.27 -12.75 0.27
C GLY A 180 -6.11 -13.15 -0.94
N THR A 181 -5.46 -13.35 -2.09
CA THR A 181 -6.12 -13.76 -3.33
C THR A 181 -6.97 -15.02 -3.17
N ASN A 182 -6.50 -16.00 -2.38
CA ASN A 182 -7.21 -17.26 -2.17
C ASN A 182 -8.49 -17.13 -1.32
N ASP A 183 -8.67 -16.00 -0.61
CA ASP A 183 -9.89 -15.72 0.16
C ASP A 183 -10.97 -15.03 -0.67
N ILE A 184 -10.60 -14.57 -1.88
CA ILE A 184 -11.47 -13.85 -2.79
C ILE A 184 -11.78 -14.78 -3.96
N ALA A 185 -13.02 -15.27 -4.04
CA ALA A 185 -13.42 -16.15 -5.13
C ALA A 185 -13.30 -15.44 -6.49
N ALA A 186 -12.97 -16.20 -7.54
CA ALA A 186 -12.92 -15.66 -8.90
C ALA A 186 -14.25 -14.99 -9.25
N ASN A 187 -14.17 -13.81 -9.89
CA ASN A 187 -15.32 -12.98 -10.27
C ASN A 187 -16.21 -12.50 -9.10
N SER A 188 -15.77 -12.65 -7.84
CA SER A 188 -16.60 -12.22 -6.70
C SER A 188 -16.67 -10.70 -6.54
N ILE A 189 -15.72 -9.96 -7.12
CA ILE A 189 -15.71 -8.49 -7.13
C ILE A 189 -16.27 -8.03 -8.48
N THR A 190 -17.58 -7.78 -8.51
CA THR A 190 -18.30 -7.28 -9.69
C THR A 190 -18.31 -5.76 -9.71
N GLY A 191 -18.60 -5.15 -10.86
CA GLY A 191 -18.72 -3.69 -10.97
C GLY A 191 -19.68 -3.07 -9.94
N SER A 192 -20.80 -3.74 -9.61
CA SER A 192 -21.75 -3.30 -8.58
C SER A 192 -21.19 -3.26 -7.15
N LYS A 193 -20.08 -3.96 -6.87
CA LYS A 193 -19.38 -3.90 -5.58
C LYS A 193 -18.31 -2.80 -5.54
N ILE A 194 -18.05 -2.16 -6.68
CA ILE A 194 -17.09 -1.08 -6.83
C ILE A 194 -17.89 0.21 -6.94
N THR A 195 -17.82 1.07 -5.94
CA THR A 195 -18.50 2.37 -5.98
C THR A 195 -17.95 3.23 -7.11
N ASP A 196 -18.82 4.00 -7.76
CA ASP A 196 -18.44 4.95 -8.80
C ASP A 196 -17.29 5.86 -8.33
N ASN A 197 -16.33 6.10 -9.24
CA ASN A 197 -15.13 6.92 -8.99
C ASN A 197 -14.21 6.40 -7.86
N SER A 198 -14.40 5.18 -7.35
CA SER A 198 -13.54 4.62 -6.30
C SER A 198 -12.17 4.16 -6.81
N ILE A 199 -12.04 3.85 -8.11
CA ILE A 199 -10.78 3.50 -8.76
C ILE A 199 -10.29 4.73 -9.54
N THR A 200 -9.51 5.58 -8.88
CA THR A 200 -8.91 6.78 -9.47
C THR A 200 -7.61 6.44 -10.20
N GLY A 201 -7.14 7.34 -11.08
CA GLY A 201 -5.87 7.15 -11.80
C GLY A 201 -4.68 6.87 -10.85
N SER A 202 -4.64 7.50 -9.67
CA SER A 202 -3.61 7.24 -8.65
C SER A 202 -3.63 5.83 -8.04
N LYS A 203 -4.73 5.09 -8.18
CA LYS A 203 -4.85 3.69 -7.73
C LYS A 203 -4.50 2.70 -8.85
N ILE A 204 -4.32 3.20 -10.07
CA ILE A 204 -3.93 2.43 -11.24
C ILE A 204 -2.44 2.64 -11.41
N THR A 205 -1.64 1.59 -11.23
CA THR A 205 -0.19 1.69 -11.40
C THR A 205 0.16 1.86 -12.87
N ASP A 206 1.30 2.48 -13.14
CA ASP A 206 1.82 2.64 -14.50
C ASP A 206 1.85 1.30 -15.23
N ASN A 207 1.51 1.32 -16.53
CA ASN A 207 1.45 0.15 -17.41
C ASN A 207 0.46 -0.96 -16.97
N SER A 208 -0.40 -0.73 -15.97
CA SER A 208 -1.38 -1.74 -15.56
C SER A 208 -2.57 -1.87 -16.53
N VAL A 209 -2.87 -0.84 -17.31
CA VAL A 209 -3.86 -0.89 -18.40
C VAL A 209 -3.11 -1.02 -19.72
N THR A 210 -2.92 -2.26 -20.17
CA THR A 210 -2.26 -2.59 -21.43
C THR A 210 -3.27 -2.60 -22.59
N GLY A 211 -2.80 -2.53 -23.83
CA GLY A 211 -3.67 -2.59 -25.02
C GLY A 211 -4.60 -3.81 -25.02
N SER A 212 -4.12 -4.98 -24.58
CA SER A 212 -4.94 -6.20 -24.45
C SER A 212 -6.07 -6.12 -23.42
N LYS A 213 -6.04 -5.13 -22.51
CA LYS A 213 -7.10 -4.88 -21.53
C LYS A 213 -8.13 -3.84 -22.03
N ILE A 214 -7.83 -3.19 -23.14
CA ILE A 214 -8.73 -2.24 -23.81
C ILE A 214 -9.45 -3.02 -24.90
N THR A 215 -10.77 -2.89 -24.94
CA THR A 215 -11.55 -3.55 -25.99
C THR A 215 -11.35 -2.82 -27.31
N ASP A 216 -11.21 -3.56 -28.41
CA ASP A 216 -11.06 -2.96 -29.73
C ASP A 216 -12.19 -1.98 -30.03
N ASN A 217 -11.83 -0.81 -30.56
CA ASN A 217 -12.73 0.31 -30.85
C ASN A 217 -13.45 0.94 -29.64
N SER A 218 -13.07 0.62 -28.41
CA SER A 218 -13.68 1.23 -27.22
C SER A 218 -13.17 2.65 -26.94
N ILE A 219 -12.02 3.04 -27.51
CA ILE A 219 -11.49 4.40 -27.44
C ILE A 219 -11.93 5.14 -28.71
N THR A 220 -12.79 6.13 -28.52
CA THR A 220 -13.38 6.96 -29.55
C THR A 220 -12.81 8.38 -29.50
N GLY A 221 -13.16 9.21 -30.48
CA GLY A 221 -12.80 10.62 -30.45
C GLY A 221 -13.37 11.40 -29.25
N GLN A 222 -14.40 10.88 -28.56
CA GLN A 222 -14.96 11.49 -27.35
C GLN A 222 -14.09 11.23 -26.10
N ASP A 223 -13.27 10.18 -26.13
CA ASP A 223 -12.37 9.82 -25.03
C ASP A 223 -11.05 10.61 -25.09
N LEU A 224 -10.77 11.25 -26.23
CA LEU A 224 -9.68 12.19 -26.39
C LEU A 224 -10.04 13.52 -25.75
N SER A 225 -9.05 14.19 -25.15
CA SER A 225 -9.29 15.52 -24.60
C SER A 225 -9.70 16.50 -25.72
N THR A 226 -10.60 17.42 -25.41
CA THR A 226 -11.03 18.45 -26.38
C THR A 226 -9.88 19.34 -26.87
N GLY A 227 -8.79 19.41 -26.11
CA GLY A 227 -7.56 20.10 -26.50
C GLY A 227 -6.64 19.29 -27.41
N PHE A 228 -6.80 17.97 -27.52
CA PHE A 228 -5.95 17.12 -28.34
C PHE A 228 -6.22 17.30 -29.85
N THR A 229 -7.49 17.49 -30.24
CA THR A 229 -7.89 17.70 -31.64
C THR A 229 -8.93 18.81 -31.74
N ILE A 230 -8.55 19.95 -32.32
CA ILE A 230 -9.43 21.10 -32.53
C ILE A 230 -9.77 21.19 -34.01
N ARG A 231 -11.06 21.08 -34.36
CA ARG A 231 -11.54 21.17 -35.75
C ARG A 231 -12.18 22.53 -36.00
N LYS A 232 -11.85 23.17 -37.12
CA LYS A 232 -12.37 24.48 -37.51
C LYS A 232 -12.63 24.56 -39.00
N THR A 233 -13.54 25.47 -39.36
CA THR A 233 -13.93 25.77 -40.74
C THR A 233 -13.97 27.28 -40.92
N LEU A 234 -13.33 27.78 -41.98
CA LEU A 234 -13.44 29.16 -42.44
C LEU A 234 -14.12 29.17 -43.80
N HIS A 235 -15.17 29.98 -43.92
CA HIS A 235 -15.85 30.23 -45.18
C HIS A 235 -15.24 31.46 -45.85
N ASP A 236 -15.44 31.57 -47.16
CA ASP A 236 -15.09 32.78 -47.92
C ASP A 236 -16.12 33.89 -47.65
N ASP A 237 -16.09 34.42 -46.43
CA ASP A 237 -16.97 35.45 -45.92
C ASP A 237 -16.20 36.41 -45.02
N THR A 238 -16.89 37.43 -44.49
CA THR A 238 -16.29 38.42 -43.60
C THR A 238 -15.53 37.81 -42.41
N ILE A 239 -15.98 36.67 -41.88
CA ILE A 239 -15.34 36.01 -40.74
C ILE A 239 -14.06 35.32 -41.22
N GLY A 240 -14.13 34.49 -42.27
CA GLY A 240 -12.93 33.84 -42.81
C GLY A 240 -11.88 34.84 -43.29
N HIS A 241 -12.32 35.92 -43.92
CA HIS A 241 -11.47 37.03 -44.38
C HIS A 241 -10.72 37.68 -43.22
N ALA A 242 -11.40 37.92 -42.09
CA ALA A 242 -10.79 38.47 -40.88
C ALA A 242 -9.75 37.52 -40.28
N HIS A 243 -9.90 36.22 -40.49
CA HIS A 243 -8.92 35.19 -40.12
C HIS A 243 -7.84 34.96 -41.19
N GLY A 244 -7.84 35.71 -42.29
CA GLY A 244 -6.84 35.63 -43.37
C GLY A 244 -7.14 34.60 -44.47
N TRP A 245 -8.31 33.95 -44.43
CA TRP A 245 -8.80 33.12 -45.53
C TRP A 245 -9.60 33.98 -46.51
N ASN A 246 -9.01 34.31 -47.67
CA ASN A 246 -9.72 35.05 -48.72
C ASN A 246 -9.31 34.54 -50.13
N PRO A 247 -9.97 33.49 -50.64
CA PRO A 247 -9.67 32.86 -51.93
C PRO A 247 -10.16 33.65 -53.16
N ASP A 248 -10.59 34.91 -53.03
CA ASP A 248 -11.04 35.77 -54.15
C ASP A 248 -9.92 36.31 -55.06
N THR A 249 -8.66 36.08 -54.68
CA THR A 249 -7.47 36.55 -55.38
C THR A 249 -6.74 35.43 -56.12
N SER A 250 -5.87 35.77 -57.07
CA SER A 250 -4.97 34.79 -57.72
C SER A 250 -3.86 34.26 -56.79
N THR A 251 -3.99 34.46 -55.48
CA THR A 251 -3.02 34.04 -54.48
C THR A 251 -3.13 32.54 -54.19
N ARG A 252 -2.01 31.98 -53.74
CA ARG A 252 -1.89 30.57 -53.38
C ARG A 252 -1.42 30.38 -51.94
N ALA A 253 -1.22 31.48 -51.21
CA ALA A 253 -0.64 31.49 -49.88
C ALA A 253 -1.51 32.36 -48.97
N PHE A 254 -1.95 31.78 -47.86
CA PHE A 254 -2.83 32.43 -46.89
C PHE A 254 -2.18 32.36 -45.51
N GLY A 255 -2.15 33.47 -44.78
CA GLY A 255 -1.76 33.49 -43.36
C GLY A 255 -3.01 33.38 -42.51
N ILE A 256 -3.23 32.23 -41.89
CA ILE A 256 -4.45 31.97 -41.11
C ILE A 256 -4.19 32.29 -39.64
N LEU A 257 -4.94 33.27 -39.13
CA LEU A 257 -4.88 33.71 -37.74
C LEU A 257 -5.75 32.80 -36.88
N ASP A 258 -5.15 32.15 -35.90
CA ASP A 258 -5.85 31.25 -34.99
C ASP A 258 -5.16 31.22 -33.62
N SER A 259 -5.88 31.67 -32.58
CA SER A 259 -5.37 31.74 -31.21
C SER A 259 -5.02 30.38 -30.58
N ASP A 260 -5.55 29.28 -31.13
CA ASP A 260 -5.24 27.94 -30.64
C ASP A 260 -3.86 27.44 -31.11
N ILE A 261 -3.20 28.15 -32.02
CA ILE A 261 -1.84 27.86 -32.48
C ILE A 261 -0.83 28.41 -31.47
N SER A 262 -0.12 27.53 -30.78
CA SER A 262 0.91 27.95 -29.81
C SER A 262 2.20 28.47 -30.47
N GLY A 263 2.37 28.24 -31.78
CA GLY A 263 3.53 28.62 -32.59
C GLY A 263 4.38 27.42 -32.99
N SER A 264 5.63 27.64 -33.38
CA SER A 264 6.59 26.65 -33.91
C SER A 264 7.08 25.59 -32.91
N SER A 265 6.24 25.19 -31.95
CA SER A 265 6.54 24.03 -31.11
C SER A 265 6.46 22.75 -31.95
N SER A 266 7.37 21.80 -31.69
CA SER A 266 7.35 20.47 -32.33
C SER A 266 6.16 19.60 -31.92
N SER A 267 5.29 20.12 -31.05
CA SER A 267 4.21 19.38 -30.40
C SER A 267 2.84 19.69 -30.99
N GLU A 268 2.76 20.50 -32.06
CA GLU A 268 1.51 20.79 -32.75
C GLU A 268 1.69 20.70 -34.27
N PHE A 269 0.72 20.12 -34.96
CA PHE A 269 0.65 20.18 -36.43
C PHE A 269 -0.77 20.48 -36.89
N VAL A 270 -0.85 21.19 -38.01
CA VAL A 270 -2.12 21.57 -38.63
C VAL A 270 -2.30 20.76 -39.90
N SER A 271 -3.43 20.10 -40.04
CA SER A 271 -3.86 19.49 -41.30
C SER A 271 -4.93 20.37 -41.92
N VAL A 272 -4.82 20.67 -43.21
CA VAL A 272 -5.77 21.52 -43.94
C VAL A 272 -6.45 20.72 -45.05
N MET A 273 -7.68 21.09 -45.36
CA MET A 273 -8.48 20.58 -46.47
C MET A 273 -9.30 21.73 -47.03
N VAL A 274 -9.11 22.02 -48.31
CA VAL A 274 -9.91 23.04 -49.00
C VAL A 274 -11.04 22.34 -49.76
N ARG A 275 -12.27 22.76 -49.52
CA ARG A 275 -13.44 22.33 -50.28
C ARG A 275 -13.78 23.41 -51.30
N SER A 276 -13.60 23.07 -52.57
CA SER A 276 -13.89 23.95 -53.69
C SER A 276 -14.47 23.14 -54.85
N GLY A 277 -15.15 23.82 -55.79
CA GLY A 277 -15.70 23.17 -56.98
C GLY A 277 -14.64 22.52 -57.88
N ASN A 278 -13.40 23.04 -57.85
CA ASN A 278 -12.23 22.42 -58.45
C ASN A 278 -11.28 21.93 -57.34
N PRO A 279 -10.70 20.73 -57.44
CA PRO A 279 -9.79 20.23 -56.41
C PRO A 279 -8.51 21.07 -56.38
N VAL A 280 -8.15 21.52 -55.18
CA VAL A 280 -6.92 22.27 -54.92
C VAL A 280 -6.19 21.59 -53.77
N PHE A 281 -4.90 21.33 -53.93
CA PHE A 281 -4.10 20.72 -52.88
C PHE A 281 -3.41 21.81 -52.09
N CYS A 282 -3.72 21.88 -50.80
CA CYS A 282 -3.10 22.83 -49.89
C CYS A 282 -2.39 22.09 -48.75
N ALA A 283 -1.28 22.64 -48.30
CA ALA A 283 -0.53 22.18 -47.15
C ALA A 283 -0.44 23.30 -46.11
N ALA A 284 -0.49 22.92 -44.84
CA ALA A 284 -0.18 23.84 -43.76
C ALA A 284 1.35 23.95 -43.61
N ALA A 285 1.84 25.14 -43.31
CA ALA A 285 3.20 25.37 -42.86
C ALA A 285 3.17 25.99 -41.46
N SER A 286 4.20 25.66 -40.67
CA SER A 286 4.42 26.29 -39.37
C SER A 286 4.50 27.81 -39.51
N GLY A 287 3.74 28.52 -38.69
CA GLY A 287 3.88 29.96 -38.50
C GLY A 287 4.32 30.31 -37.09
N ASP A 288 4.31 31.60 -36.78
CA ASP A 288 4.52 32.11 -35.42
C ASP A 288 3.32 31.79 -34.52
N THR A 289 3.43 32.07 -33.23
CA THR A 289 2.30 31.94 -32.29
C THR A 289 1.08 32.69 -32.81
N GLY A 290 -0.07 32.00 -32.85
CA GLY A 290 -1.33 32.55 -33.31
C GLY A 290 -1.53 32.54 -34.83
N VAL A 291 -0.59 32.01 -35.63
CA VAL A 291 -0.71 31.99 -37.08
C VAL A 291 -0.11 30.72 -37.71
N PHE A 292 -0.74 30.23 -38.78
CA PHE A 292 -0.13 29.21 -39.64
C PHE A 292 -0.30 29.58 -41.11
N GLY A 293 0.64 29.12 -41.95
CA GLY A 293 0.55 29.34 -43.39
C GLY A 293 -0.27 28.24 -44.07
N VAL A 294 -1.05 28.58 -45.08
CA VAL A 294 -1.70 27.63 -45.99
C VAL A 294 -1.19 27.90 -47.39
N TYR A 295 -0.53 26.90 -47.98
CA TYR A 295 0.06 26.99 -49.32
C TYR A 295 -0.60 25.99 -50.25
N CYS A 296 -1.20 26.50 -51.32
CA CYS A 296 -1.93 25.73 -52.31
C CYS A 296 -1.13 25.59 -53.61
N ASP A 297 -1.31 24.49 -54.32
CA ASP A 297 -0.70 24.24 -55.63
C ASP A 297 -1.25 25.17 -56.72
N SER A 298 -2.50 25.59 -56.58
CA SER A 298 -3.25 26.49 -57.45
C SER A 298 -4.16 27.40 -56.62
N PRO A 299 -4.59 28.56 -57.15
CA PRO A 299 -5.49 29.45 -56.42
C PRO A 299 -6.84 28.75 -56.18
N PRO A 300 -7.32 28.67 -54.92
CA PRO A 300 -8.65 28.18 -54.63
C PRO A 300 -9.72 28.99 -55.37
N GLY A 301 -10.83 28.36 -55.71
CA GLY A 301 -11.95 29.05 -56.35
C GLY A 301 -12.65 30.02 -55.39
N ASN A 302 -13.32 31.02 -55.94
CA ASN A 302 -14.24 31.87 -55.19
C ASN A 302 -15.27 30.98 -54.46
N SER A 303 -15.55 31.31 -53.19
CA SER A 303 -16.38 30.51 -52.27
C SER A 303 -15.74 29.21 -51.75
N ALA A 304 -14.43 29.03 -51.87
CA ALA A 304 -13.75 27.87 -51.28
C ALA A 304 -13.79 27.92 -49.74
N GLU A 305 -14.01 26.76 -49.11
CA GLU A 305 -14.01 26.61 -47.65
C GLU A 305 -12.71 25.97 -47.18
N LEU A 306 -12.07 26.56 -46.17
CA LEU A 306 -10.91 25.97 -45.50
C LEU A 306 -11.37 25.21 -44.26
N ASN A 307 -11.19 23.89 -44.27
CA ASN A 307 -11.36 23.04 -43.10
C ASN A 307 -9.98 22.66 -42.57
N TYR A 308 -9.75 22.80 -41.26
CA TYR A 308 -8.47 22.43 -40.68
C TYR A 308 -8.60 21.81 -39.29
N ILE A 309 -7.61 21.00 -38.96
CA ILE A 309 -7.49 20.30 -37.69
C ILE A 309 -6.16 20.66 -37.07
N ILE A 310 -6.20 21.22 -35.86
CA ILE A 310 -5.04 21.42 -35.01
C ILE A 310 -4.92 20.18 -34.12
N THR A 311 -3.82 19.43 -34.27
CA THR A 311 -3.52 18.29 -33.40
C THR A 311 -2.44 18.71 -32.41
N LYS A 312 -2.77 18.69 -31.13
CA LYS A 312 -1.84 18.99 -30.05
C LYS A 312 -1.34 17.70 -29.44
N LEU A 313 -0.10 17.36 -29.75
CA LEU A 313 0.55 16.20 -29.17
C LEU A 313 0.88 16.52 -27.71
N PRO A 314 0.63 15.57 -26.78
CA PRO A 314 1.19 15.64 -25.44
C PRO A 314 2.69 15.84 -25.56
N ALA A 315 3.29 16.60 -24.62
CA ALA A 315 4.74 16.60 -24.49
C ALA A 315 5.20 15.14 -24.44
N HIS A 316 6.16 14.78 -25.29
CA HIS A 316 6.85 13.52 -25.10
C HIS A 316 7.62 13.71 -23.79
N ASP A 317 7.07 13.18 -22.69
CA ASP A 317 7.89 12.91 -21.52
C ASP A 317 8.92 11.91 -22.03
N ASP A 318 10.07 12.42 -22.47
CA ASP A 318 11.27 11.64 -22.58
C ASP A 318 11.49 11.09 -21.17
N VAL A 319 10.95 9.90 -20.92
CA VAL A 319 11.47 9.02 -19.89
C VAL A 319 12.93 8.91 -20.28
N ALA A 320 13.76 9.68 -19.56
CA ALA A 320 15.18 9.70 -19.72
C ALA A 320 15.65 8.25 -19.61
N SER A 321 15.75 7.57 -20.74
CA SER A 321 16.65 6.45 -20.90
C SER A 321 18.01 7.07 -20.65
N PRO A 322 18.78 6.64 -19.63
CA PRO A 322 20.09 7.21 -19.37
C PRO A 322 21.02 6.71 -20.48
N LEU A 323 20.99 7.39 -21.62
CA LEU A 323 21.91 7.23 -22.73
C LEU A 323 22.61 8.57 -22.94
N SER A 324 23.60 8.83 -22.10
CA SER A 324 24.79 9.68 -22.32
C SER A 324 25.35 10.09 -20.95
N ALA A 325 26.65 10.16 -20.69
CA ALA A 325 27.82 9.98 -21.53
C ALA A 325 28.99 9.62 -20.59
N SER A 326 29.82 8.65 -20.97
CA SER A 326 31.17 8.55 -20.43
C SER A 326 31.91 9.84 -20.77
N THR A 327 32.32 10.56 -19.74
CA THR A 327 33.17 11.74 -19.86
C THR A 327 34.41 11.42 -20.67
N SER A 328 34.64 12.28 -21.67
CA SER A 328 35.85 12.38 -22.48
C SER A 328 37.11 12.38 -21.62
N GLU A 329 37.94 11.35 -21.78
CA GLU A 329 39.33 11.36 -21.34
C GLU A 329 40.19 11.89 -22.49
N SER A 330 41.06 12.83 -22.15
CA SER A 330 41.85 13.66 -23.05
C SER A 330 42.80 12.85 -23.93
N ALA A 331 42.89 13.25 -25.21
CA ALA A 331 43.86 12.72 -26.16
C ALA A 331 45.31 12.99 -25.73
N PRO A 332 46.25 12.15 -26.19
CA PRO A 332 47.50 12.67 -26.72
C PRO A 332 47.75 12.19 -28.17
N SER A 333 47.95 13.19 -29.03
CA SER A 333 48.96 13.29 -30.10
C SER A 333 49.56 11.97 -30.67
N SER A 334 49.30 11.71 -31.95
CA SER A 334 50.28 11.86 -33.07
C SER A 334 50.08 10.85 -34.21
N ALA A 335 50.44 11.30 -35.41
CA ALA A 335 50.72 10.57 -36.66
C ALA A 335 49.54 10.18 -37.57
N SER A 336 49.33 11.01 -38.59
CA SER A 336 48.82 10.61 -39.93
C SER A 336 49.79 9.59 -40.57
N PRO A 337 49.34 8.71 -41.51
CA PRO A 337 49.23 9.16 -42.90
C PRO A 337 48.14 8.48 -43.79
N SER A 338 47.83 9.20 -44.87
CA SER A 338 47.57 8.78 -46.27
C SER A 338 46.36 7.91 -46.68
N LEU A 339 45.41 8.62 -47.30
CA LEU A 339 44.63 8.34 -48.54
C LEU A 339 44.93 7.07 -49.38
N SER A 340 43.86 6.35 -49.75
CA SER A 340 43.67 5.49 -50.95
C SER A 340 42.51 4.50 -50.66
N SER A 341 41.60 4.06 -51.53
CA SER A 341 41.08 4.41 -52.85
C SER A 341 39.84 3.50 -53.10
N SER A 342 38.84 4.02 -53.84
CA SER A 342 37.77 3.36 -54.62
C SER A 342 36.87 2.20 -54.09
N PRO A 343 35.60 2.11 -54.57
CA PRO A 343 34.66 1.05 -54.22
C PRO A 343 34.70 -0.14 -55.20
N GLN A 344 34.53 -1.36 -54.70
CA GLN A 344 34.30 -2.56 -55.51
C GLN A 344 33.13 -3.39 -54.96
N THR A 345 32.07 -3.50 -55.76
CA THR A 345 31.26 -4.73 -55.91
C THR A 345 31.78 -5.46 -57.16
N PRO A 346 31.50 -6.76 -57.48
CA PRO A 346 30.40 -7.63 -57.02
C PRO A 346 30.78 -9.12 -56.77
N ALA A 347 29.83 -9.97 -56.31
CA ALA A 347 29.60 -11.36 -56.79
C ALA A 347 28.47 -12.11 -56.01
N LEU A 348 27.45 -12.58 -56.74
CA LEU A 348 26.67 -13.82 -56.48
C LEU A 348 27.52 -15.04 -56.91
N PRO A 349 27.26 -16.33 -56.53
CA PRO A 349 25.98 -17.07 -56.46
C PRO A 349 25.85 -17.92 -55.14
N ASP A 350 24.85 -18.75 -54.84
CA ASP A 350 24.23 -19.82 -55.63
C ASP A 350 22.95 -20.39 -54.95
N ILE A 351 22.10 -20.98 -55.78
CA ILE A 351 20.76 -21.52 -55.50
C ILE A 351 20.85 -23.01 -55.14
N ALA A 352 20.33 -23.40 -53.97
CA ALA A 352 19.78 -24.73 -53.62
C ALA A 352 19.27 -24.64 -52.16
N SER A 353 18.07 -25.03 -51.73
CA SER A 353 17.15 -26.06 -52.20
C SER A 353 15.73 -25.69 -51.80
N ILE A 354 14.80 -25.82 -52.73
CA ILE A 354 13.36 -25.80 -52.51
C ILE A 354 12.99 -27.16 -51.90
N ASN A 355 12.51 -27.19 -50.66
CA ASN A 355 11.68 -28.30 -50.18
C ASN A 355 10.22 -27.83 -50.14
N ARG A 356 9.46 -28.32 -51.11
CA ARG A 356 8.01 -28.42 -51.02
C ARG A 356 7.68 -29.49 -49.98
N GLN A 357 6.75 -29.18 -49.08
CA GLN A 357 6.04 -30.23 -48.36
C GLN A 357 4.55 -29.88 -48.45
N ASP A 358 3.87 -30.69 -49.26
CA ASP A 358 2.44 -30.68 -49.49
C ASP A 358 1.67 -31.13 -48.24
N ASP A 359 0.49 -30.52 -48.09
CA ASP A 359 -0.77 -31.07 -47.60
C ASP A 359 -0.80 -32.10 -46.46
N SER A 360 -1.43 -31.70 -45.35
CA SER A 360 -2.46 -32.53 -44.72
C SER A 360 -3.42 -31.69 -43.87
N ALA A 361 -4.69 -31.68 -44.27
CA ALA A 361 -5.84 -31.25 -43.50
C ALA A 361 -6.28 -32.32 -42.48
N SER A 362 -7.25 -31.94 -41.61
CA SER A 362 -7.92 -32.69 -40.51
C SER A 362 -7.12 -32.71 -39.19
N GLU A 363 -7.68 -32.47 -38.00
CA GLU A 363 -9.06 -32.63 -37.51
C GLU A 363 -9.20 -31.85 -36.18
N PHE A 364 -10.42 -31.39 -35.89
CA PHE A 364 -10.91 -30.87 -34.59
C PHE A 364 -10.85 -31.97 -33.50
N PRO A 365 -10.76 -31.64 -32.19
CA PRO A 365 -11.79 -30.90 -31.45
C PRO A 365 -11.32 -29.69 -30.64
#